data_AF-A0A850NTF2-F1
#
_entry.id   AF-A0A850NTF2-F1
#
_cell.length_a   1.000
_cell.length_b   1.000
_cell.length_c   1.000
_cell.angle_alpha   90.00
_cell.angle_beta   90.00
_cell.angle_gamma   90.00
#
_symmetry.space_group_name_H-M   'P 1'
#
loop_
_entity.id
_entity.type
_entity.pdbx_description
1 polymer ?
#
loop_
_entity_poly.entity_id
_entity_poly.type
_entity_poly.pdbx_seq_one_letter_code
_entity_poly.pdbx_strand_id
1 'polypeptide(L)'
;MALLLSATVRAAVPATTDFEDYRGRLGTLPIGMTLAIRDGHVLPGSHYFYDSHLADIPLAGRAGPDLTMTEPGGGVFDLRFVDARQSPVADPHQATGLQGVWRQGTRSLPVVLRDEGGGSFVPGHRYADVTDESDAAFEARVRGFTTAALAGRRAEAMRFVAFPLRVNRAAGRAQTIPDAATLLARWDRVFTPAWLKALSADVPHDLFVHDGQAMMANGLAWFGPDGLAAVNPAR
;
A
#
# COMPACT_ATOMS: atom_id res chain seq x y z
N MET A 1 -14.96 42.63 -35.99
CA MET A 1 -15.19 42.37 -34.56
C MET A 1 -15.29 40.86 -34.39
N ALA A 2 -14.16 40.20 -34.08
CA ALA A 2 -14.10 38.74 -33.99
C ALA A 2 -14.35 38.31 -32.53
N LEU A 3 -15.41 37.53 -32.32
CA LEU A 3 -15.74 36.92 -31.03
C LEU A 3 -14.75 35.76 -30.80
N LEU A 4 -13.84 35.90 -29.83
CA LEU A 4 -13.06 34.80 -29.30
C LEU A 4 -13.96 33.98 -28.35
N LEU A 5 -14.36 32.79 -28.80
CA LEU A 5 -14.97 31.77 -27.95
C LEU A 5 -13.86 31.14 -27.10
N SER A 6 -13.76 31.56 -25.84
CA SER A 6 -12.96 30.89 -24.83
C SER A 6 -13.63 29.56 -24.46
N ALA A 7 -13.17 28.46 -25.03
CA ALA A 7 -13.54 27.13 -24.57
C ALA A 7 -12.82 26.86 -23.25
N THR A 8 -13.55 26.90 -22.14
CA THR A 8 -13.09 26.34 -20.86
C THR A 8 -12.95 24.83 -21.03
N VAL A 9 -11.70 24.35 -21.13
CA VAL A 9 -11.39 22.93 -20.99
C VAL A 9 -11.58 22.57 -19.52
N ARG A 10 -12.68 21.89 -19.22
CA ARG A 10 -12.86 21.24 -17.92
C ARG A 10 -11.99 19.99 -17.95
N ALA A 11 -10.92 19.97 -17.16
CA ALA A 11 -10.10 18.76 -17.00
C ALA A 11 -11.02 17.61 -16.57
N ALA A 12 -10.98 16.50 -17.31
CA ALA A 12 -11.70 15.30 -16.92
C ALA A 12 -11.09 14.79 -15.61
N VAL A 13 -11.95 14.47 -14.64
CA VAL A 13 -11.51 13.74 -13.44
C VAL A 13 -10.93 12.40 -13.92
N PRO A 14 -9.69 12.03 -13.54
CA PRO A 14 -9.13 10.76 -13.96
C PRO A 14 -10.02 9.62 -13.47
N ALA A 15 -10.28 8.64 -14.33
CA ALA A 15 -11.10 7.49 -13.96
C ALA A 15 -10.34 6.62 -12.95
N THR A 16 -11.03 6.24 -11.87
CA THR A 16 -10.52 5.25 -10.91
C THR A 16 -10.70 3.84 -11.45
N THR A 17 -9.92 2.92 -10.93
CA THR A 17 -10.01 1.48 -11.16
C THR A 17 -9.96 0.77 -9.82
N ASP A 18 -10.77 -0.28 -9.68
CA ASP A 18 -10.78 -1.11 -8.48
C ASP A 18 -9.61 -2.09 -8.55
N PHE A 19 -8.78 -2.10 -7.51
CA PHE A 19 -7.66 -2.99 -7.32
C PHE A 19 -7.82 -3.80 -6.04
N GLU A 20 -7.31 -5.01 -6.06
CA GLU A 20 -7.12 -5.88 -4.91
C GLU A 20 -5.63 -5.97 -4.55
N ASP A 21 -5.34 -5.83 -3.27
CA ASP A 21 -4.00 -5.84 -2.70
C ASP A 21 -3.74 -7.17 -2.00
N TYR A 22 -2.57 -7.75 -2.26
CA TYR A 22 -2.17 -9.05 -1.77
C TYR A 22 -0.79 -8.99 -1.12
N ARG A 23 -0.59 -9.77 -0.05
CA ARG A 23 0.71 -9.93 0.62
C ARG A 23 1.08 -11.39 0.78
N GLY A 24 2.36 -11.69 0.64
CA GLY A 24 2.83 -13.05 0.90
C GLY A 24 4.25 -13.28 0.43
N ARG A 25 4.48 -14.41 -0.24
CA ARG A 25 5.83 -14.84 -0.61
C ARG A 25 5.92 -15.38 -2.03
N LEU A 26 7.05 -15.08 -2.66
CA LEU A 26 7.59 -15.73 -3.85
C LEU A 26 8.84 -16.50 -3.41
N GLY A 27 8.73 -17.82 -3.33
CA GLY A 27 9.70 -18.66 -2.65
C GLY A 27 9.81 -18.27 -1.18
N THR A 28 10.99 -17.82 -0.75
CA THR A 28 11.22 -17.29 0.59
C THR A 28 11.10 -15.77 0.67
N LEU A 29 11.00 -15.08 -0.47
CA LEU A 29 11.05 -13.62 -0.56
C LEU A 29 9.66 -13.04 -0.29
N PRO A 30 9.51 -12.13 0.69
CA PRO A 30 8.27 -11.39 0.88
C PRO A 30 7.97 -10.48 -0.31
N ILE A 31 6.71 -10.49 -0.76
CA ILE A 31 6.23 -9.65 -1.84
C ILE A 31 4.85 -9.07 -1.51
N GLY A 32 4.56 -7.91 -2.10
CA GLY A 32 3.21 -7.40 -2.28
C GLY A 32 2.80 -7.47 -3.75
N MET A 33 1.51 -7.51 -4.01
CA MET A 33 0.94 -7.56 -5.36
C MET A 33 -0.39 -6.81 -5.38
N THR A 34 -0.55 -5.93 -6.37
CA THR A 34 -1.74 -5.12 -6.60
C THR A 34 -2.31 -5.49 -7.95
N LEU A 35 -3.57 -5.93 -8.00
CA LEU A 35 -4.20 -6.47 -9.20
C LEU A 35 -5.53 -5.79 -9.49
N ALA A 36 -5.72 -5.38 -10.74
CA ALA A 36 -7.04 -5.06 -11.28
C ALA A 36 -7.33 -5.99 -12.45
N ILE A 37 -8.52 -6.60 -12.44
CA ILE A 37 -8.97 -7.52 -13.50
C ILE A 37 -10.31 -7.03 -14.04
N ARG A 38 -10.44 -6.96 -15.37
CA ARG A 38 -11.72 -6.68 -16.04
C ARG A 38 -11.81 -7.49 -17.32
N ASP A 39 -12.98 -8.08 -17.56
CA ASP A 39 -13.26 -8.91 -18.74
C ASP A 39 -12.21 -10.01 -18.98
N GLY A 40 -11.67 -10.59 -17.90
CA GLY A 40 -10.64 -11.62 -17.97
C GLY A 40 -9.24 -11.12 -18.33
N HIS A 41 -8.99 -9.81 -18.25
CA HIS A 41 -7.70 -9.20 -18.52
C HIS A 41 -7.16 -8.49 -17.28
N VAL A 42 -5.86 -8.67 -17.02
CA VAL A 42 -5.13 -7.87 -16.02
C VAL A 42 -4.93 -6.47 -16.58
N LEU A 43 -5.34 -5.46 -15.82
CA LEU A 43 -5.37 -4.07 -16.24
C LEU A 43 -4.06 -3.33 -15.94
N PRO A 44 -3.76 -2.25 -16.69
CA PRO A 44 -2.66 -1.33 -16.36
C PRO A 44 -2.76 -0.82 -14.92
N GLY A 45 -1.60 -0.66 -14.27
CA GLY A 45 -1.50 -0.36 -12.85
C GLY A 45 -1.36 -1.62 -11.99
N SER A 46 -1.66 -2.81 -12.52
CA SER A 46 -1.36 -4.06 -11.82
C SER A 46 0.14 -4.32 -11.77
N HIS A 47 0.65 -4.72 -10.62
CA HIS A 47 2.08 -4.92 -10.40
C HIS A 47 2.33 -5.83 -9.19
N TYR A 48 3.58 -6.26 -9.02
CA TYR A 48 4.08 -6.80 -7.76
C TYR A 48 5.41 -6.15 -7.42
N PHE A 49 5.85 -6.30 -6.17
CA PHE A 49 7.12 -5.76 -5.71
C PHE A 49 7.67 -6.63 -4.59
N TYR A 50 8.98 -6.54 -4.35
CA TYR A 50 9.60 -7.17 -3.19
C TYR A 50 9.72 -6.16 -2.05
N ASP A 51 9.40 -6.59 -0.84
CA ASP A 51 9.50 -5.78 0.38
C ASP A 51 10.89 -5.15 0.58
N SER A 52 11.94 -5.81 0.07
CA SER A 52 13.32 -5.35 0.21
C SER A 52 13.66 -4.06 -0.55
N HIS A 53 12.92 -3.71 -1.60
CA HIS A 53 13.23 -2.55 -2.43
C HIS A 53 12.02 -1.73 -2.86
N LEU A 54 10.79 -2.26 -2.74
CA LEU A 54 9.53 -1.53 -2.93
C LEU A 54 9.46 -0.85 -4.30
N ALA A 55 9.93 -1.55 -5.33
CA ALA A 55 9.86 -1.07 -6.71
C ALA A 55 8.90 -1.95 -7.49
N ASP A 56 7.99 -1.30 -8.19
CA ASP A 56 6.93 -1.95 -8.94
C ASP A 56 7.49 -2.68 -10.15
N ILE A 57 7.05 -3.92 -10.28
CA ILE A 57 7.27 -4.75 -11.46
C ILE A 57 5.90 -4.95 -12.10
N PRO A 58 5.63 -4.30 -13.23
CA PRO A 58 4.30 -4.29 -13.82
C PRO A 58 3.91 -5.70 -14.27
N LEU A 59 2.62 -6.00 -14.15
CA LEU A 59 2.04 -7.28 -14.53
C LEU A 59 1.08 -7.10 -15.70
N ALA A 60 1.19 -7.98 -16.68
CA ALA A 60 0.23 -8.11 -17.77
C ALA A 60 -0.18 -9.58 -17.91
N GLY A 61 -1.45 -9.84 -18.18
CA GLY A 61 -1.94 -11.21 -18.13
C GLY A 61 -3.42 -11.36 -18.42
N ARG A 62 -3.90 -12.58 -18.18
CA ARG A 62 -5.30 -12.97 -18.30
C ARG A 62 -5.75 -13.66 -17.03
N ALA A 63 -7.02 -13.45 -16.70
CA ALA A 63 -7.72 -14.08 -15.60
C ALA A 63 -8.87 -14.92 -16.16
N GLY A 64 -8.93 -16.18 -15.73
CA GLY A 64 -10.04 -17.09 -15.91
C GLY A 64 -10.17 -17.95 -14.66
N PRO A 65 -10.39 -19.27 -14.77
CA PRO A 65 -10.27 -20.18 -13.62
C PRO A 65 -8.87 -20.15 -13.00
N ASP A 66 -7.86 -19.93 -13.84
CA ASP A 66 -6.47 -19.67 -13.46
C ASP A 66 -6.09 -18.22 -13.83
N LEU A 67 -5.12 -17.68 -13.10
CA LEU A 67 -4.54 -16.36 -13.30
C LEU A 67 -3.12 -16.52 -13.84
N THR A 68 -2.91 -16.20 -15.13
CA THR A 68 -1.59 -16.22 -15.75
C THR A 68 -1.14 -14.79 -16.03
N MET A 69 -0.01 -14.40 -15.45
CA MET A 69 0.56 -13.06 -15.57
C MET A 69 2.04 -13.13 -15.92
N THR A 70 2.52 -12.10 -16.59
CA THR A 70 3.90 -11.98 -17.05
C THR A 70 4.49 -10.66 -16.57
N GLU A 71 5.75 -10.72 -16.18
CA GLU A 71 6.56 -9.54 -15.86
C GLU A 71 7.51 -9.21 -17.04
N PRO A 72 8.02 -7.96 -17.16
CA PRO A 72 8.92 -7.56 -18.25
C PRO A 72 10.19 -8.40 -18.36
N GLY A 73 10.66 -8.96 -17.25
CA GLY A 73 11.83 -9.86 -17.19
C GLY A 73 11.59 -11.27 -17.75
N GLY A 74 10.38 -11.57 -18.24
CA GLY A 74 10.01 -12.88 -18.78
C GLY A 74 9.65 -13.93 -17.72
N GLY A 75 9.53 -13.52 -16.45
CA GLY A 75 8.91 -14.32 -15.41
C GLY A 75 7.40 -14.47 -15.65
N VAL A 76 6.86 -15.64 -15.32
CA VAL A 76 5.44 -15.99 -15.48
C VAL A 76 4.88 -16.46 -14.16
N PHE A 77 3.83 -15.80 -13.68
CA PHE A 77 2.99 -16.26 -12.59
C PHE A 77 1.87 -17.13 -13.16
N ASP A 78 1.74 -18.36 -12.64
CA ASP A 78 0.60 -19.24 -12.86
C ASP A 78 -0.05 -19.50 -11.51
N LEU A 79 -1.11 -18.75 -11.22
CA LEU A 79 -1.79 -18.70 -9.92
C LEU A 79 -3.24 -19.15 -10.05
N ARG A 80 -3.84 -19.49 -8.90
CA ARG A 80 -5.27 -19.74 -8.75
C ARG A 80 -5.79 -18.99 -7.53
N PHE A 81 -7.06 -18.66 -7.54
CA PHE A 81 -7.76 -18.14 -6.37
C PHE A 81 -7.95 -19.24 -5.32
N VAL A 82 -7.75 -18.91 -4.05
CA VAL A 82 -7.88 -19.86 -2.93
C VAL A 82 -8.66 -19.28 -1.75
N ASP A 83 -9.32 -20.15 -0.98
CA ASP A 83 -9.96 -19.79 0.29
C ASP A 83 -8.96 -19.70 1.47
N ALA A 84 -9.47 -19.43 2.67
CA ALA A 84 -8.66 -19.29 3.88
C ALA A 84 -7.94 -20.60 4.30
N ARG A 85 -8.36 -21.74 3.76
CA ARG A 85 -7.76 -23.06 3.94
C ARG A 85 -6.83 -23.44 2.79
N GLN A 86 -6.53 -22.51 1.89
CA GLN A 86 -5.72 -22.71 0.68
C GLN A 86 -6.33 -23.71 -0.32
N SER A 87 -7.65 -23.87 -0.29
CA SER A 87 -8.38 -24.70 -1.26
C SER A 87 -8.73 -23.86 -2.48
N PRO A 88 -8.60 -24.38 -3.72
CA PRO A 88 -8.99 -23.64 -4.92
C PRO A 88 -10.46 -23.21 -4.91
N VAL A 89 -10.73 -21.98 -5.31
CA VAL A 89 -12.09 -21.45 -5.51
C VAL A 89 -12.25 -20.96 -6.95
N ALA A 90 -13.43 -21.19 -7.53
CA ALA A 90 -13.72 -20.79 -8.91
C ALA A 90 -14.23 -19.34 -9.00
N ASP A 91 -14.83 -18.83 -7.92
CA ASP A 91 -15.33 -17.46 -7.82
C ASP A 91 -14.27 -16.60 -7.12
N PRO A 92 -13.63 -15.63 -7.82
CA PRO A 92 -12.67 -14.71 -7.22
C PRO A 92 -13.22 -13.94 -6.02
N HIS A 93 -14.53 -13.66 -5.99
CA HIS A 93 -15.15 -12.94 -4.87
C HIS A 93 -15.22 -13.74 -3.56
N GLN A 94 -14.96 -15.05 -3.62
CA GLN A 94 -14.86 -15.93 -2.45
C GLN A 94 -13.40 -16.22 -2.07
N ALA A 95 -12.45 -15.72 -2.85
CA ALA A 95 -11.04 -15.91 -2.59
C ALA A 95 -10.60 -15.08 -1.39
N THR A 96 -9.63 -15.60 -0.65
CA THR A 96 -8.91 -14.87 0.39
C THR A 96 -7.41 -14.85 0.10
N GLY A 97 -7.03 -15.14 -1.14
CA GLY A 97 -5.63 -15.23 -1.55
C GLY A 97 -5.42 -15.87 -2.91
N LEU A 98 -4.14 -15.92 -3.29
CA LEU A 98 -3.65 -16.51 -4.53
C LEU A 98 -2.56 -17.54 -4.22
N GLN A 99 -2.56 -18.64 -4.95
CA GLN A 99 -1.53 -19.66 -4.82
C GLN A 99 -1.12 -20.23 -6.18
N GLY A 100 0.16 -20.50 -6.33
CA GLY A 100 0.66 -21.18 -7.50
C GLY A 100 2.17 -21.11 -7.57
N VAL A 101 2.69 -20.76 -8.74
CA VAL A 101 4.13 -20.69 -8.97
C VAL A 101 4.50 -19.51 -9.86
N TRP A 102 5.72 -19.04 -9.67
CA TRP A 102 6.41 -18.17 -10.60
C TRP A 102 7.48 -18.99 -11.34
N ARG A 103 7.64 -18.76 -12.65
CA ARG A 103 8.60 -19.46 -13.51
C ARG A 103 9.41 -18.49 -14.36
N GLN A 104 10.71 -18.74 -14.49
CA GLN A 104 11.57 -18.05 -15.44
C GLN A 104 12.69 -18.99 -15.91
N GLY A 105 12.68 -19.34 -17.19
CA GLY A 105 13.56 -20.38 -17.72
C GLY A 105 13.38 -21.71 -16.97
N THR A 106 14.44 -22.21 -16.34
CA THR A 106 14.40 -23.45 -15.54
C THR A 106 14.03 -23.23 -14.07
N ARG A 107 13.92 -21.98 -13.61
CA ARG A 107 13.58 -21.66 -12.22
C ARG A 107 12.07 -21.72 -12.02
N SER A 108 11.65 -22.32 -10.91
CA SER A 108 10.26 -22.36 -10.46
C SER A 108 10.23 -22.11 -8.97
N LEU A 109 9.44 -21.14 -8.52
CA LEU A 109 9.31 -20.78 -7.10
C LEU A 109 7.83 -20.80 -6.71
N PRO A 110 7.47 -21.34 -5.53
CA PRO A 110 6.10 -21.32 -5.05
C PRO A 110 5.67 -19.89 -4.75
N VAL A 111 4.40 -19.57 -5.03
CA VAL A 111 3.79 -18.29 -4.70
C VAL A 111 2.59 -18.55 -3.80
N VAL A 112 2.55 -17.86 -2.66
CA VAL A 112 1.43 -17.90 -1.71
C VAL A 112 1.17 -16.48 -1.25
N LEU A 113 -0.01 -15.97 -1.56
CA LEU A 113 -0.47 -14.63 -1.24
C LEU A 113 -1.80 -14.69 -0.51
N ARG A 114 -2.02 -13.74 0.38
CA ARG A 114 -3.28 -13.50 1.08
C ARG A 114 -3.83 -12.17 0.63
N ASP A 115 -5.14 -12.11 0.55
CA ASP A 115 -5.89 -10.87 0.34
C ASP A 115 -5.71 -9.95 1.56
N GLU A 116 -5.35 -8.69 1.31
CA GLU A 116 -5.26 -7.61 2.30
C GLU A 116 -6.37 -6.55 2.08
N GLY A 117 -7.30 -6.81 1.16
CA GLY A 117 -8.37 -5.92 0.76
C GLY A 117 -8.05 -5.23 -0.56
N GLY A 118 -8.46 -3.97 -0.68
CA GLY A 118 -8.28 -3.23 -1.93
C GLY A 118 -8.90 -1.85 -1.88
N GLY A 119 -8.92 -1.18 -3.03
CA GLY A 119 -9.46 0.17 -3.16
C GLY A 119 -9.66 0.59 -4.60
N SER A 120 -10.43 1.67 -4.78
CA SER A 120 -10.60 2.31 -6.08
C SER A 120 -9.67 3.50 -6.17
N PHE A 121 -8.74 3.50 -7.12
CA PHE A 121 -7.80 4.60 -7.29
C PHE A 121 -7.40 4.81 -8.74
N VAL A 122 -6.80 5.98 -9.02
CA VAL A 122 -6.30 6.31 -10.35
C VAL A 122 -5.05 5.46 -10.63
N PRO A 123 -4.99 4.70 -11.74
CA PRO A 123 -3.80 3.93 -12.07
C PRO A 123 -2.54 4.80 -12.13
N GLY A 124 -1.52 4.43 -11.36
CA GLY A 124 -0.27 5.19 -11.23
C GLY A 124 -0.37 6.46 -10.36
N HIS A 125 -1.49 6.66 -9.67
CA HIS A 125 -1.68 7.73 -8.70
C HIS A 125 -2.64 7.30 -7.58
N ARG A 126 -2.25 6.27 -6.82
CA ARG A 126 -2.99 5.67 -5.70
C ARG A 126 -3.38 6.72 -4.65
N TYR A 127 -2.51 7.69 -4.38
CA TYR A 127 -2.68 8.64 -3.26
C TYR A 127 -3.32 9.97 -3.66
N ALA A 128 -4.01 10.03 -4.80
CA ALA A 128 -4.66 11.27 -5.30
C ALA A 128 -5.64 11.91 -4.29
N ASP A 129 -6.31 11.09 -3.46
CA ASP A 129 -7.22 11.58 -2.42
C ASP A 129 -6.48 12.12 -1.17
N VAL A 130 -5.19 11.88 -1.05
CA VAL A 130 -4.34 12.29 0.08
C VAL A 130 -3.52 13.53 -0.28
N THR A 131 -2.98 13.59 -1.49
CA THR A 131 -1.93 14.54 -1.88
C THR A 131 -1.82 14.67 -3.40
N ASP A 132 -1.41 15.85 -3.88
CA ASP A 132 -1.15 16.12 -5.30
C ASP A 132 0.26 15.67 -5.75
N GLU A 133 1.10 15.16 -4.84
CA GLU A 133 2.44 14.68 -5.19
C GLU A 133 2.40 13.27 -5.81
N SER A 134 3.45 12.90 -6.56
CA SER A 134 3.56 11.54 -7.08
C SER A 134 3.59 10.50 -5.95
N ASP A 135 3.05 9.31 -6.18
CA ASP A 135 3.02 8.23 -5.19
C ASP A 135 4.40 7.91 -4.61
N ALA A 136 5.43 7.88 -5.45
CA ALA A 136 6.81 7.66 -5.02
C ALA A 136 7.33 8.71 -4.02
N ALA A 137 6.91 9.97 -4.17
CA ALA A 137 7.29 11.06 -3.26
C ALA A 137 6.55 10.94 -1.93
N PHE A 138 5.24 10.65 -1.97
CA PHE A 138 4.44 10.38 -0.77
C PHE A 138 5.02 9.22 0.04
N GLU A 139 5.27 8.08 -0.61
CA GLU A 139 5.82 6.90 0.05
C GLU A 139 7.26 7.10 0.52
N ALA A 140 8.06 7.92 -0.16
CA ALA A 140 9.39 8.29 0.34
C ALA A 140 9.29 9.03 1.67
N ARG A 141 8.26 9.86 1.89
CA ARG A 141 7.98 10.50 3.17
C ARG A 141 7.61 9.47 4.24
N VAL A 142 6.69 8.56 3.93
CA VAL A 142 6.28 7.48 4.85
C VAL A 142 7.50 6.62 5.24
N ARG A 143 8.29 6.21 4.26
CA ARG A 143 9.54 5.46 4.44
C ARG A 143 10.58 6.22 5.25
N GLY A 144 10.67 7.54 5.08
CA GLY A 144 11.49 8.41 5.91
C GLY A 144 11.15 8.30 7.39
N PHE A 145 9.85 8.39 7.71
CA PHE A 145 9.37 8.20 9.08
C PHE A 145 9.73 6.81 9.62
N THR A 146 9.36 5.75 8.90
CA THR A 146 9.51 4.37 9.38
C THR A 146 10.99 4.03 9.59
N THR A 147 11.85 4.38 8.65
CA THR A 147 13.30 4.14 8.74
C THR A 147 13.91 4.89 9.91
N ALA A 148 13.56 6.16 10.12
CA ALA A 148 14.09 6.95 11.23
C ALA A 148 13.58 6.44 12.59
N ALA A 149 12.29 6.13 12.70
CA ALA A 149 11.66 5.65 13.93
C ALA A 149 12.22 4.28 14.36
N LEU A 150 12.34 3.33 13.42
CA LEU A 150 12.87 1.98 13.68
C LEU A 150 14.37 1.99 14.00
N ALA A 151 15.13 2.95 13.45
CA ALA A 151 16.54 3.15 13.77
C ALA A 151 16.77 3.93 15.08
N GLY A 152 15.71 4.33 15.80
CA GLY A 152 15.82 5.13 17.02
C GLY A 152 16.25 6.59 16.77
N ARG A 153 16.24 7.07 15.53
CA ARG A 153 16.61 8.44 15.13
C ARG A 153 15.43 9.40 15.30
N ARG A 154 15.03 9.61 16.56
CA ARG A 154 13.80 10.32 16.95
C ARG A 154 13.68 11.72 16.33
N ALA A 155 14.75 12.51 16.39
CA ALA A 155 14.75 13.87 15.84
C ALA A 155 14.58 13.89 14.31
N GLU A 156 15.11 12.88 13.61
CA GLU A 156 14.92 12.73 12.17
C GLU A 156 13.49 12.30 11.85
N ALA A 157 12.91 11.39 12.64
CA ALA A 157 11.53 10.96 12.47
C ALA A 157 10.53 12.13 12.59
N MET A 158 10.80 13.13 13.45
CA MET A 158 9.96 14.33 13.59
C MET A 158 9.77 15.11 12.29
N ARG A 159 10.70 15.00 11.33
CA ARG A 159 10.61 15.69 10.03
C ARG A 159 9.49 15.17 9.15
N PHE A 160 8.95 14.00 9.49
CA PHE A 160 7.92 13.30 8.74
C PHE A 160 6.60 13.21 9.52
N VAL A 161 6.45 14.00 10.58
CA VAL A 161 5.24 14.07 11.40
C VAL A 161 4.49 15.36 11.09
N ALA A 162 3.21 15.22 10.76
CA ALA A 162 2.30 16.34 10.62
C ALA A 162 1.82 16.77 12.01
N PHE A 163 1.99 18.05 12.34
CA PHE A 163 1.50 18.64 13.58
C PHE A 163 0.28 19.53 13.32
N PRO A 164 -0.75 19.49 14.18
CA PRO A 164 -0.83 18.69 15.41
C PRO A 164 -1.03 17.18 15.16
N LEU A 165 -0.23 16.32 15.82
CA LEU A 165 -0.32 14.87 15.71
C LEU A 165 -1.44 14.34 16.61
N ARG A 166 -2.35 13.53 16.06
CA ARG A 166 -3.39 12.83 16.83
C ARG A 166 -2.86 11.49 17.36
N VAL A 167 -2.91 11.31 18.68
CA VAL A 167 -2.58 10.05 19.37
C VAL A 167 -3.85 9.48 19.98
N ASN A 168 -4.42 8.46 19.34
CA ASN A 168 -5.53 7.73 19.89
C ASN A 168 -5.03 6.74 20.96
N ARG A 169 -5.86 6.49 21.97
CA ARG A 169 -5.62 5.55 23.07
C ARG A 169 -6.79 4.59 23.19
N ALA A 170 -6.59 3.54 23.99
CA ALA A 170 -7.66 2.64 24.36
C ALA A 170 -8.88 3.39 24.95
N ALA A 171 -10.06 2.79 24.81
CA ALA A 171 -11.34 3.34 25.26
C ALA A 171 -11.73 4.69 24.63
N GLY A 172 -11.34 4.92 23.37
CA GLY A 172 -11.82 6.06 22.56
C GLY A 172 -11.25 7.43 22.96
N ARG A 173 -10.23 7.47 23.82
CA ARG A 173 -9.58 8.74 24.22
C ARG A 173 -8.57 9.14 23.16
N ALA A 174 -8.67 10.36 22.66
CA ALA A 174 -7.65 10.95 21.79
C ALA A 174 -6.90 12.06 22.52
N GLN A 175 -5.61 12.16 22.25
CA GLN A 175 -4.77 13.28 22.65
C GLN A 175 -4.17 13.90 21.40
N THR A 176 -4.06 15.22 21.41
CA THR A 176 -3.30 15.95 20.41
C THR A 176 -1.91 16.31 20.94
N ILE A 177 -0.89 16.13 20.11
CA ILE A 177 0.48 16.59 20.36
C ILE A 177 0.73 17.77 19.42
N PRO A 178 0.95 18.98 19.95
CA PRO A 178 0.93 20.21 19.14
C PRO A 178 2.19 20.44 18.31
N ASP A 179 3.34 19.89 18.73
CA ASP A 179 4.63 20.20 18.13
C ASP A 179 5.67 19.09 18.35
N ALA A 180 6.77 19.20 17.60
CA ALA A 180 7.88 18.25 17.63
C ALA A 180 8.58 18.17 18.99
N ALA A 181 8.71 19.28 19.71
CA ALA A 181 9.35 19.29 21.03
C ALA A 181 8.56 18.46 22.04
N THR A 182 7.23 18.61 22.02
CA THR A 182 6.31 17.86 22.86
C THR A 182 6.29 16.38 22.46
N LEU A 183 6.32 16.06 21.17
CA LEU A 183 6.39 14.66 20.71
C LEU A 183 7.71 14.01 21.13
N LEU A 184 8.84 14.68 20.94
CA LEU A 184 10.15 14.18 21.29
C LEU A 184 10.26 13.87 22.79
N ALA A 185 9.76 14.76 23.65
CA ALA A 185 9.70 14.56 25.09
C ALA A 185 8.78 13.39 25.51
N ARG A 186 7.85 12.98 24.64
CA ARG A 186 6.89 11.90 24.87
C ARG A 186 7.12 10.68 23.98
N TRP A 187 8.24 10.63 23.26
CA TRP A 187 8.49 9.64 22.21
C TRP A 187 8.22 8.22 22.68
N ASP A 188 8.83 7.80 23.80
CA ASP A 188 8.69 6.43 24.32
C ASP A 188 7.29 6.08 24.83
N ARG A 189 6.45 7.10 25.09
CA ARG A 189 5.04 6.91 25.47
C ARG A 189 4.13 6.77 24.26
N VAL A 190 4.49 7.36 23.13
CA VAL A 190 3.71 7.31 21.88
C VAL A 190 4.16 6.12 21.03
N PHE A 191 5.46 6.02 20.79
CA PHE A 191 6.09 4.99 19.98
C PHE A 191 6.80 3.99 20.89
N THR A 192 5.99 3.18 21.58
CA THR A 192 6.51 2.13 22.48
C THR A 192 7.28 1.06 21.68
N PRO A 193 8.12 0.22 22.33
CA PRO A 193 8.77 -0.90 21.65
C PRO A 193 7.78 -1.84 20.96
N ALA A 194 6.59 -2.07 21.56
CA ALA A 194 5.55 -2.88 20.95
C ALA A 194 4.96 -2.20 19.70
N TRP A 195 4.78 -0.88 19.74
CA TRP A 195 4.34 -0.09 18.59
C TRP A 195 5.36 -0.15 17.44
N LEU A 196 6.65 0.07 17.73
CA LEU A 196 7.71 -0.01 16.72
C LEU A 196 7.85 -1.41 16.13
N LYS A 197 7.68 -2.47 16.94
CA LYS A 197 7.65 -3.86 16.46
C LYS A 197 6.45 -4.13 15.54
N ALA A 198 5.28 -3.59 15.86
CA ALA A 198 4.10 -3.72 15.00
C ALA A 198 4.30 -2.95 13.68
N LEU A 199 4.90 -1.75 13.74
CA LEU A 199 5.23 -0.97 12.55
C LEU A 199 6.21 -1.71 11.64
N SER A 200 7.22 -2.39 12.22
CA SER A 200 8.25 -3.10 11.44
C SER A 200 7.73 -4.35 10.72
N ALA A 201 6.49 -4.77 10.98
CA ALA A 201 5.89 -5.93 10.34
C ALA A 201 5.22 -5.59 9.00
N ASP A 202 5.25 -4.32 8.60
CA ASP A 202 4.63 -3.81 7.37
C ASP A 202 5.63 -2.93 6.60
N VAL A 203 5.31 -2.62 5.33
CA VAL A 203 6.16 -1.83 4.44
C VAL A 203 5.45 -0.57 3.94
N PRO A 204 6.19 0.55 3.73
CA PRO A 204 5.62 1.83 3.31
C PRO A 204 5.39 1.86 1.79
N HIS A 205 4.51 0.98 1.29
CA HIS A 205 4.23 0.86 -0.14
C HIS A 205 2.86 0.21 -0.37
N ASP A 206 2.13 0.70 -1.37
CA ASP A 206 0.74 0.28 -1.65
C ASP A 206 -0.15 0.34 -0.41
N LEU A 207 -0.20 1.52 0.20
CA LEU A 207 -0.95 1.74 1.42
C LEU A 207 -2.44 1.92 1.13
N PHE A 208 -3.29 1.36 1.99
CA PHE A 208 -4.73 1.57 1.93
C PHE A 208 -5.07 3.04 2.18
N VAL A 209 -5.96 3.64 1.38
CA VAL A 209 -6.38 5.04 1.52
C VAL A 209 -7.83 5.12 2.02
N HIS A 210 -8.06 5.96 3.02
CA HIS A 210 -9.39 6.28 3.51
C HIS A 210 -9.41 7.67 4.12
N ASP A 211 -10.50 8.42 3.87
CA ASP A 211 -10.72 9.77 4.41
C ASP A 211 -9.51 10.72 4.25
N GLY A 212 -8.86 10.68 3.08
CA GLY A 212 -7.71 11.51 2.76
C GLY A 212 -6.43 11.16 3.52
N GLN A 213 -6.31 9.92 4.02
CA GLN A 213 -5.14 9.44 4.72
C GLN A 213 -4.74 8.04 4.24
N ALA A 214 -3.44 7.79 4.14
CA ALA A 214 -2.89 6.46 3.89
C ALA A 214 -2.60 5.73 5.20
N MET A 215 -3.08 4.49 5.28
CA MET A 215 -3.00 3.63 6.44
C MET A 215 -1.80 2.69 6.35
N MET A 216 -1.05 2.56 7.43
CA MET A 216 0.01 1.57 7.58
C MET A 216 -0.21 0.69 8.80
N ALA A 217 0.22 -0.57 8.70
CA ALA A 217 0.23 -1.59 9.74
C ALA A 217 -1.14 -1.76 10.39
N ASN A 218 -2.17 -2.05 9.59
CA ASN A 218 -3.54 -2.30 10.04
C ASN A 218 -4.11 -1.17 10.91
N GLY A 219 -3.86 0.07 10.50
CA GLY A 219 -4.36 1.26 11.16
C GLY A 219 -3.49 1.74 12.32
N LEU A 220 -2.31 1.17 12.54
CA LEU A 220 -1.40 1.62 13.58
C LEU A 220 -0.95 3.07 13.35
N ALA A 221 -0.71 3.44 12.09
CA ALA A 221 -0.25 4.76 11.65
C ALA A 221 -1.07 5.24 10.46
N TRP A 222 -1.39 6.53 10.44
CA TRP A 222 -2.13 7.20 9.37
C TRP A 222 -1.34 8.43 8.90
N PHE A 223 -1.08 8.48 7.60
CA PHE A 223 -0.29 9.53 6.95
C PHE A 223 -1.21 10.39 6.10
N GLY A 224 -1.21 11.69 6.35
CA GLY A 224 -1.83 12.69 5.50
C GLY A 224 -0.82 13.33 4.53
N PRO A 225 -1.21 14.41 3.82
CA PRO A 225 -0.34 15.08 2.84
C PRO A 225 1.01 15.55 3.42
N ASP A 226 1.03 15.93 4.69
CA ASP A 226 2.21 16.48 5.36
C ASP A 226 3.02 15.43 6.16
N GLY A 227 2.58 14.18 6.20
CA GLY A 227 3.22 13.10 6.94
C GLY A 227 2.34 12.44 8.00
N LEU A 228 2.95 11.82 9.01
CA LEU A 228 2.22 11.07 10.04
C LEU A 228 1.27 12.00 10.80
N ALA A 229 -0.03 11.79 10.63
CA ALA A 229 -1.09 12.65 11.14
C ALA A 229 -1.86 12.01 12.30
N ALA A 230 -1.93 10.68 12.35
CA ALA A 230 -2.48 9.97 13.50
C ALA A 230 -1.78 8.65 13.80
N VAL A 231 -1.79 8.27 15.08
CA VAL A 231 -1.35 6.95 15.54
C VAL A 231 -2.38 6.32 16.47
N ASN A 232 -2.50 5.01 16.36
CA ASN A 232 -3.31 4.17 17.22
C ASN A 232 -2.41 3.31 18.13
N PRO A 233 -2.92 2.81 19.27
CA PRO A 233 -2.15 1.89 20.09
C PRO A 233 -1.92 0.58 19.33
N ALA A 234 -0.76 -0.05 19.56
CA ALA A 234 -0.56 -1.43 19.14
C ALA A 234 -1.60 -2.33 19.82
N ARG A 235 -2.19 -3.24 19.04
CA ARG A 235 -3.17 -4.22 19.52
C ARG A 235 -2.49 -5.42 20.16
#